data_AF-A0A7Z9UUW8-F1
#
_entry.id   AF-A0A7Z9UUW8-F1
#
_cell.length_a   1.000
_cell.length_b   1.000
_cell.length_c   1.000
_cell.angle_alpha   90.00
_cell.angle_beta   90.00
_cell.angle_gamma   90.00
#
_symmetry.space_group_name_H-M   'P 1'
#
loop_
_entity.id
_entity.type
_entity.pdbx_description
1 polymer ?
#
loop_
_entity_poly.entity_id
_entity_poly.type
_entity_poly.pdbx_seq_one_letter_code
_entity_poly.pdbx_strand_id
1 'polypeptide(L)'
;MITPFTEDDEVNPSVLESLVERLIEKGIGGLYICGTTGEGIYMLVLERKLVAKTVIQKVSQWVPVIVHAGAVAVKDAIDLSQHAKKMVHLV
;
A
#
# COMPACT_ATOMS: atom_id res chain seq x y z
N MET A 1 6.84 -3.75 -2.37
CA MET A 1 6.50 -3.09 -3.65
C MET A 1 6.88 -1.62 -3.54
N ILE A 2 7.46 -1.04 -4.58
CA ILE A 2 7.77 0.40 -4.65
C ILE A 2 6.48 1.24 -4.66
N THR A 3 6.58 2.51 -4.29
CA THR A 3 5.49 3.49 -4.40
C THR A 3 5.85 4.48 -5.50
N PRO A 4 5.13 4.52 -6.63
CA PRO A 4 5.36 5.52 -7.67
C PRO A 4 4.85 6.89 -7.23
N PHE A 5 5.64 7.93 -7.50
CA PHE A 5 5.29 9.33 -7.29
C PHE A 5 5.18 10.10 -8.62
N THR A 6 4.46 11.22 -8.61
CA THR A 6 4.42 12.18 -9.72
C THR A 6 5.66 13.08 -9.71
N GLU A 7 5.81 13.96 -10.70
CA GLU A 7 6.86 14.98 -10.71
C GLU A 7 6.68 16.03 -9.59
N ASP A 8 5.48 16.12 -9.02
CA ASP A 8 5.14 17.02 -7.91
C ASP A 8 5.24 16.33 -6.54
N ASP A 9 5.95 15.20 -6.45
CA ASP A 9 6.16 14.39 -5.23
C ASP A 9 4.88 13.83 -4.58
N GLU A 10 3.79 13.67 -5.34
CA GLU A 10 2.54 13.08 -4.87
C GLU A 10 2.45 11.59 -5.25
N VAL A 11 1.87 10.74 -4.41
CA VAL A 11 1.62 9.32 -4.76
C VAL A 11 0.82 9.26 -6.07
N ASN A 12 1.27 8.42 -7.01
CA ASN A 12 0.65 8.25 -8.33
C ASN A 12 -0.20 6.95 -8.38
N PRO A 13 -1.54 7.01 -8.21
CA PRO A 13 -2.37 5.81 -8.09
C PRO A 13 -2.48 5.03 -9.40
N SER A 14 -2.49 5.71 -10.55
CA SER A 14 -2.62 5.07 -11.86
C SER A 14 -1.43 4.17 -12.18
N VAL A 15 -0.21 4.66 -11.90
CA VAL A 15 1.02 3.87 -12.06
C VAL A 15 1.08 2.74 -11.03
N LEU A 16 0.62 3.00 -9.80
CA LEU A 16 0.52 2.00 -8.75
C LEU A 16 -0.41 0.84 -9.14
N GLU A 17 -1.58 1.13 -9.72
CA GLU A 17 -2.53 0.12 -10.20
C GLU A 17 -1.94 -0.71 -11.35
N SER A 18 -1.27 -0.06 -12.30
CA SER A 18 -0.61 -0.72 -13.43
C SER A 18 0.53 -1.63 -12.95
N LEU A 19 1.27 -1.21 -11.93
CA LEU A 19 2.32 -2.02 -11.31
C LEU A 19 1.75 -3.25 -10.61
N VAL A 20 0.66 -3.09 -9.85
CA VAL A 20 -0.03 -4.20 -9.19
C VAL A 20 -0.49 -5.24 -10.22
N GLU A 21 -1.14 -4.81 -11.29
CA GLU A 21 -1.62 -5.69 -12.37
C GLU A 21 -0.47 -6.46 -13.00
N ARG A 22 0.61 -5.78 -13.39
CA ARG A 22 1.80 -6.42 -13.95
C ARG A 22 2.38 -7.47 -13.01
N LEU A 23 2.45 -7.19 -11.70
CA LEU A 23 3.01 -8.14 -10.75
C LEU A 23 2.10 -9.37 -10.62
N ILE A 24 0.78 -9.18 -10.53
CA ILE A 24 -0.20 -10.28 -10.50
C ILE A 24 -0.08 -11.14 -11.77
N GLU A 25 -0.01 -10.53 -12.95
CA GLU A 25 0.19 -11.24 -14.23
C GLU A 25 1.48 -12.07 -14.27
N LYS A 26 2.52 -11.64 -13.53
CA LYS A 26 3.78 -12.38 -13.38
C LYS A 26 3.70 -13.53 -12.37
N GLY A 27 2.55 -13.75 -11.73
CA GLY A 27 2.33 -14.88 -10.83
C GLY A 27 2.93 -14.71 -9.45
N ILE A 28 3.02 -13.47 -8.93
CA ILE A 28 3.45 -13.26 -7.53
C ILE A 28 2.48 -13.93 -6.55
N GLY A 29 2.99 -14.38 -5.41
CA GLY A 29 2.17 -14.99 -4.35
C GLY A 29 1.55 -14.00 -3.36
N GLY A 30 1.87 -12.70 -3.45
CA GLY A 30 1.41 -11.70 -2.49
C GLY A 30 2.18 -10.38 -2.60
N LEU A 31 1.64 -9.34 -1.96
CA LEU A 31 2.23 -8.00 -1.93
C LEU A 31 2.54 -7.56 -0.51
N TYR A 32 3.74 -7.03 -0.31
CA TYR A 32 4.12 -6.26 0.88
C TYR A 32 4.31 -4.79 0.49
N ILE A 33 3.52 -3.89 1.09
CA ILE A 33 3.43 -2.48 0.72
C ILE A 33 3.78 -1.55 1.88
N CYS A 34 4.15 -0.31 1.56
CA CYS A 34 4.52 0.75 2.52
C CYS A 34 5.69 0.38 3.46
N GLY A 35 6.47 -0.66 3.15
CA GLY A 35 7.73 -0.94 3.84
C GLY A 35 8.86 -0.03 3.34
N THR A 36 10.11 -0.34 3.70
CA THR A 36 11.28 0.45 3.30
C THR A 36 11.42 0.59 1.77
N THR A 37 11.24 -0.51 1.02
CA THR A 37 11.25 -0.47 -0.46
C THR A 37 10.10 0.34 -1.05
N GLY A 38 8.97 0.44 -0.33
CA GLY A 38 7.85 1.29 -0.72
C GLY A 38 7.94 2.69 -0.14
N GLU A 39 9.06 3.04 0.51
CA GLU A 39 9.34 4.37 1.06
C GLU A 39 8.34 4.84 2.12
N GLY A 40 7.63 3.92 2.78
CA GLY A 40 6.50 4.26 3.64
C GLY A 40 6.84 5.02 4.92
N ILE A 41 8.10 5.12 5.31
CA ILE A 41 8.51 5.97 6.45
C ILE A 41 8.63 7.45 6.05
N TYR A 42 8.77 7.75 4.76
CA TYR A 42 8.89 9.11 4.22
C TYR A 42 7.54 9.70 3.79
N MET A 43 6.52 8.85 3.65
CA MET A 43 5.16 9.26 3.31
C MET A 43 4.38 9.79 4.52
N LEU A 44 3.49 10.74 4.25
CA LEU A 44 2.42 11.14 5.15
C LEU A 44 1.47 9.96 5.42
N VAL A 45 0.78 10.01 6.56
CA VAL A 45 -0.24 9.02 6.92
C VAL A 45 -1.32 8.91 5.83
N LEU A 46 -1.75 10.02 5.24
CA LEU A 46 -2.78 10.04 4.21
C LEU A 46 -2.32 9.36 2.91
N GLU A 47 -1.07 9.54 2.52
CA GLU A 47 -0.48 8.90 1.34
C GLU A 47 -0.39 7.38 1.52
N ARG A 48 0.05 6.92 2.69
CA ARG A 48 0.08 5.48 3.00
C ARG A 48 -1.30 4.85 2.99
N LYS A 49 -2.33 5.57 3.45
CA LYS A 49 -3.73 5.15 3.37
C LYS A 49 -4.20 5.09 1.91
N LEU A 50 -3.83 6.06 1.08
CA LEU A 50 -4.11 6.06 -0.35
C LEU A 50 -3.48 4.84 -1.03
N VAL A 51 -2.18 4.58 -0.82
CA VAL A 51 -1.48 3.41 -1.36
C VAL A 51 -2.19 2.12 -0.95
N ALA A 52 -2.49 1.95 0.33
CA ALA A 52 -3.14 0.74 0.82
C ALA A 52 -4.55 0.56 0.22
N LYS A 53 -5.34 1.62 0.12
CA LYS A 53 -6.65 1.58 -0.53
C LYS A 53 -6.54 1.19 -2.00
N THR A 54 -5.69 1.87 -2.76
CA THR A 54 -5.50 1.63 -4.20
C THR A 54 -5.05 0.19 -4.46
N VAL A 55 -4.04 -0.30 -3.72
CA VAL A 55 -3.53 -1.66 -3.90
C VAL A 55 -4.58 -2.70 -3.54
N ILE A 56 -5.24 -2.59 -2.39
CA ILE A 56 -6.21 -3.60 -1.94
C ILE A 56 -7.41 -3.65 -2.91
N GLN A 57 -7.88 -2.51 -3.40
CA GLN A 57 -8.96 -2.46 -4.39
C GLN A 57 -8.54 -3.10 -5.71
N LYS A 58 -7.34 -2.79 -6.23
CA LYS A 58 -6.84 -3.36 -7.48
C LYS A 58 -6.56 -4.86 -7.37
N VAL A 59 -6.04 -5.33 -6.23
CA VAL A 59 -5.74 -6.76 -6.01
C VAL A 59 -7.00 -7.61 -5.97
N SER A 60 -8.17 -7.08 -5.57
CA SER A 60 -9.47 -7.78 -5.65
C SER A 60 -9.48 -9.23 -5.13
N GLN A 61 -8.72 -9.53 -4.06
CA GLN A 61 -8.54 -10.87 -3.46
C GLN A 61 -7.73 -11.90 -4.27
N TRP A 62 -7.05 -11.51 -5.35
CA TRP A 62 -6.25 -12.44 -6.16
C TRP A 62 -5.05 -12.99 -5.39
N VAL A 63 -4.42 -12.14 -4.57
CA VAL A 63 -3.27 -12.49 -3.73
C VAL A 63 -3.36 -11.79 -2.36
N PRO A 64 -2.76 -12.34 -1.29
CA PRO A 64 -2.71 -11.66 0.01
C PRO A 64 -1.91 -10.36 -0.06
N VAL A 65 -2.34 -9.36 0.72
CA VAL A 65 -1.65 -8.08 0.88
C VAL A 65 -1.29 -7.85 2.34
N ILE A 66 -0.01 -7.59 2.61
CA ILE A 66 0.50 -7.19 3.92
C ILE A 66 0.81 -5.69 3.86
N VAL A 67 0.12 -4.91 4.70
CA VAL A 67 0.33 -3.46 4.82
C VAL A 67 1.29 -3.19 5.98
N HIS A 68 2.46 -2.61 5.69
CA HIS A 68 3.32 -2.10 6.76
C HIS A 68 2.66 -0.89 7.42
N ALA A 69 2.33 -1.02 8.71
CA ALA A 69 1.72 0.04 9.52
C ALA A 69 2.68 0.66 10.55
N GLY A 70 3.96 0.28 10.55
CA GLY A 70 4.96 0.89 11.44
C GLY A 70 5.18 2.37 11.09
N ALA A 71 5.31 3.21 12.10
CA ALA A 71 5.58 4.64 11.96
C ALA A 71 6.43 5.14 13.14
N VAL A 72 7.10 6.28 12.97
CA VAL A 72 7.89 6.91 14.05
C VAL A 72 7.00 7.28 15.23
N ALA A 73 5.83 7.89 14.95
CA ALA A 73 4.84 8.20 15.96
C ALA A 73 3.90 7.00 16.19
N VAL A 74 3.73 6.60 17.45
CA VAL A 74 2.83 5.49 17.83
C VAL A 74 1.38 5.77 17.41
N LYS A 75 0.92 7.03 17.49
CA LYS A 75 -0.43 7.42 17.08
C LYS A 75 -0.68 7.14 15.60
N ASP A 76 0.30 7.45 14.74
CA ASP A 76 0.22 7.20 13.31
C ASP A 76 0.22 5.70 13.01
N ALA A 77 1.05 4.93 13.73
CA ALA A 77 1.08 3.48 13.58
C ALA A 77 -0.28 2.85 13.95
N ILE A 78 -0.93 3.33 15.01
CA ILE A 78 -2.27 2.90 15.41
C ILE A 78 -3.29 3.27 14.32
N ASP A 79 -3.27 4.51 13.82
CA ASP A 79 -4.21 4.98 12.80
C ASP A 79 -4.08 4.15 11.50
N LEU A 80 -2.85 3.96 11.02
CA LEU A 80 -2.56 3.13 9.86
C LEU A 80 -3.01 1.68 10.05
N SER A 81 -2.78 1.11 11.24
CA SER A 81 -3.21 -0.26 11.56
C SER A 81 -4.74 -0.40 11.56
N GLN A 82 -5.45 0.55 12.16
CA GLN A 82 -6.91 0.58 12.16
C GLN A 82 -7.47 0.77 10.75
N HIS A 83 -6.85 1.62 9.94
CA HIS A 83 -7.23 1.82 8.56
C HIS A 83 -7.04 0.55 7.72
N ALA A 84 -5.88 -0.10 7.82
CA ALA A 84 -5.60 -1.37 7.16
C ALA A 84 -6.62 -2.44 7.55
N LYS A 85 -6.93 -2.58 8.85
CA LYS A 85 -7.96 -3.52 9.35
C LYS A 85 -9.33 -3.31 8.71
N LYS A 86 -9.73 -2.05 8.44
CA LYS A 86 -11.03 -1.75 7.81
C LYS A 86 -11.07 -2.14 6.33
N MET A 87 -9.93 -2.26 5.67
CA MET A 87 -9.84 -2.57 4.24
C MET A 87 -9.69 -4.06 3.95
N VAL A 88 -9.11 -4.82 4.88
CA VAL A 88 -8.97 -6.27 4.73
C VAL A 88 -10.24 -6.94 5.28
N HIS A 89 -11.03 -7.57 4.41
CA HIS A 89 -12.03 -8.54 4.88
C HIS A 89 -11.24 -9.79 5.33
N LEU A 90 -11.30 -10.06 6.64
CA LEU A 90 -10.88 -11.36 7.17
C LEU A 90 -11.83 -12.41 6.57
N VAL A 91 -11.33 -13.18 5.61
CA VAL A 91 -11.96 -14.44 5.20
C VAL A 91 -11.47 -15.54 6.13
#